data_AF-A0A0L7KQ24-F1
#
_entry.id   AF-A0A0L7KQ24-F1
#
_cell.length_a   1.000
_cell.length_b   1.000
_cell.length_c   1.000
_cell.angle_alpha   90.00
_cell.angle_beta   90.00
_cell.angle_gamma   90.00
#
_symmetry.space_group_name_H-M   'P 1'
#
loop_
_entity.id
_entity.type
_entity.pdbx_description
1 polymer ?
#
loop_
_entity_poly.entity_id
_entity_poly.type
_entity_poly.pdbx_seq_one_letter_code
_entity_poly.pdbx_strand_id
1 'polypeptide(L)'
;MALVLSGMLSGENAPEGRVPYQASLRSLQNSHFCGGTVLNSRWVLTAAHCTTGLLAGGDRYYVDQIVVHEEYDNVFIRNDVSVVRTATEIEFSSRVQPISLPEHNTGADADLVLSGWGRTSMINLTSLDVDRCKDVYYGINPVYDSQICSLTKSGEGACH
;
A
#
# COMPACT_ATOMS: atom_id res chain seq x y z
N MET A 1 3.24 4.76 15.93
CA MET A 1 3.28 4.92 14.46
C MET A 1 2.74 6.28 14.00
N ALA A 2 3.53 7.03 13.24
CA ALA A 2 3.11 8.26 12.57
C ALA A 2 2.79 8.01 11.08
N LEU A 3 1.76 8.66 10.57
CA LEU A 3 1.49 8.71 9.12
C LEU A 3 2.07 10.00 8.54
N VAL A 4 2.83 9.87 7.45
CA VAL A 4 3.32 11.03 6.68
C VAL A 4 2.77 10.96 5.27
N LEU A 5 2.03 12.00 4.89
CA LEU A 5 1.54 12.21 3.54
C LEU A 5 2.60 13.00 2.78
N SER A 6 3.04 12.50 1.63
CA SER A 6 4.24 13.03 0.98
C SER A 6 3.97 14.13 -0.05
N GLY A 7 4.73 15.22 0.07
CA GLY A 7 5.38 15.88 -1.07
C GLY A 7 6.78 15.28 -1.23
N MET A 8 7.15 14.86 -2.43
CA MET A 8 8.35 14.08 -2.72
C MET A 8 9.63 14.94 -2.58
N LEU A 9 10.59 14.50 -1.77
CA LEU A 9 11.93 15.10 -1.67
C LEU A 9 13.01 14.10 -2.12
N SER A 10 13.64 14.47 -3.25
CA SER A 10 14.91 14.04 -3.88
C SER A 10 15.19 12.57 -4.26
N GLY A 11 15.37 12.36 -5.58
CA GLY A 11 16.02 11.21 -6.23
C GLY A 11 15.19 10.62 -7.37
N GLU A 12 15.36 11.10 -8.62
CA GLU A 12 14.52 10.78 -9.81
C GLU A 12 13.08 10.35 -9.48
N ASN A 13 12.40 11.25 -8.79
CA ASN A 13 11.10 11.03 -8.17
C ASN A 13 10.00 11.03 -9.23
N ALA A 14 8.85 10.41 -8.92
CA ALA A 14 7.62 10.87 -9.53
C ALA A 14 7.50 12.40 -9.31
N PRO A 15 6.98 13.17 -10.27
CA PRO A 15 6.73 14.58 -10.07
C PRO A 15 5.94 14.79 -8.78
N GLU A 16 6.33 15.79 -8.02
CA GLU A 16 5.67 16.11 -6.76
C GLU A 16 4.15 16.19 -6.95
N GLY A 17 3.40 15.48 -6.11
CA GLY A 17 1.94 15.41 -6.21
C GLY A 17 1.37 14.42 -7.24
N ARG A 18 2.20 13.65 -7.98
CA ARG A 18 1.71 12.67 -8.96
C ARG A 18 0.94 11.49 -8.33
N VAL A 19 1.25 11.14 -7.08
CA VAL A 19 0.57 10.07 -6.32
C VAL A 19 0.02 10.67 -5.02
N PRO A 20 -1.05 11.49 -5.09
CA PRO A 20 -1.48 12.31 -3.95
C PRO A 20 -2.15 11.50 -2.83
N TYR A 21 -2.48 10.24 -3.10
CA TYR A 21 -3.00 9.28 -2.12
C TYR A 21 -1.91 8.49 -1.40
N GLN A 22 -0.62 8.66 -1.76
CA GLN A 22 0.47 7.92 -1.15
C GLN A 22 0.70 8.36 0.30
N ALA A 23 0.74 7.39 1.21
CA ALA A 23 1.04 7.59 2.62
C ALA A 23 2.25 6.75 3.06
N SER A 24 3.01 7.28 4.00
CA SER A 24 4.18 6.66 4.62
C SER A 24 3.84 6.32 6.06
N LEU A 25 3.84 5.04 6.42
CA LEU A 25 3.76 4.59 7.80
C LEU A 25 5.16 4.64 8.40
N ARG A 26 5.28 5.28 9.56
CA ARG A 26 6.56 5.56 10.21
C ARG A 26 6.57 5.17 11.68
N SER A 27 7.73 4.76 12.18
CA SER A 27 7.95 4.48 13.61
C SER A 27 7.86 5.76 14.45
N LEU A 28 7.90 5.63 15.78
CA LEU A 28 7.99 6.79 16.68
C LEU A 28 9.30 7.56 16.54
N GLN A 29 10.36 6.91 16.04
CA GLN A 29 11.64 7.55 15.68
C GLN A 29 11.59 8.17 14.28
N ASN A 30 10.39 8.35 13.72
CA ASN A 30 10.16 8.91 12.39
C ASN A 30 10.91 8.13 11.29
N SER A 31 11.05 6.80 11.41
CA SER A 31 11.62 5.95 10.35
C SER A 31 10.51 5.34 9.49
N HIS A 32 10.61 5.43 8.16
CA HIS A 32 9.67 4.74 7.26
C HIS A 32 9.81 3.23 7.38
N PHE A 33 8.68 2.52 7.40
CA PHE A 33 8.71 1.06 7.40
C PHE A 33 7.64 0.41 6.52
N CYS A 34 6.53 1.11 6.21
CA CYS A 34 5.47 0.60 5.34
C CYS A 34 4.80 1.72 4.53
N GLY A 35 4.18 1.35 3.41
CA GLY A 35 3.32 2.23 2.62
C GLY A 35 1.84 2.15 3.03
N GLY A 36 1.07 3.14 2.60
CA GLY A 36 -0.38 3.14 2.71
C GLY A 36 -1.01 4.07 1.68
N THR A 37 -2.34 4.06 1.62
CA THR A 37 -3.14 4.77 0.62
C THR A 37 -4.29 5.52 1.30
N VAL A 38 -4.40 6.83 1.08
CA VAL A 38 -5.49 7.66 1.63
C VAL A 38 -6.81 7.31 0.95
N LEU A 39 -7.80 6.91 1.74
CA LEU A 39 -9.17 6.60 1.26
C LEU A 39 -10.13 7.77 1.44
N ASN A 40 -9.99 8.52 2.52
CA ASN A 40 -10.81 9.71 2.83
C ASN A 40 -10.13 10.56 3.92
N SER A 41 -10.86 11.53 4.49
CA SER A 41 -10.32 12.46 5.48
C SER A 41 -9.91 11.80 6.80
N ARG A 42 -10.20 10.52 7.03
CA ARG A 42 -9.85 9.82 8.28
C ARG A 42 -9.21 8.46 8.09
N TRP A 43 -9.30 7.85 6.91
CA TRP A 43 -8.93 6.46 6.71
C TRP A 43 -7.80 6.29 5.69
N VAL A 44 -6.84 5.44 6.06
CA VAL A 44 -5.75 5.00 5.21
C VAL A 44 -5.78 3.48 5.11
N LEU A 45 -5.72 2.96 3.88
CA LEU A 45 -5.57 1.55 3.56
C LEU A 45 -4.09 1.15 3.61
N THR A 46 -3.79 -0.03 4.14
CA THR A 46 -2.44 -0.62 4.14
C THR A 46 -2.55 -2.15 4.28
N ALA A 47 -1.42 -2.85 4.29
CA ALA A 47 -1.38 -4.28 4.52
C ALA A 47 -1.58 -4.60 6.02
N ALA A 48 -2.15 -5.76 6.35
CA ALA A 48 -2.31 -6.18 7.74
C ALA A 48 -0.97 -6.50 8.40
N HIS A 49 -0.01 -7.06 7.66
CA HIS A 49 1.33 -7.32 8.17
C HIS A 49 2.07 -6.02 8.57
N CYS A 50 1.70 -4.87 7.98
CA CYS A 50 2.25 -3.57 8.33
C CYS A 50 1.74 -3.04 9.68
N THR A 51 0.59 -3.51 10.17
CA THR A 51 -0.07 -2.95 11.36
C THR A 51 -0.21 -3.94 12.51
N THR A 52 0.02 -5.22 12.25
CA THR A 52 -0.01 -6.27 13.27
C THR A 52 1.00 -5.99 14.37
N GLY A 53 0.54 -5.91 15.62
CA GLY A 53 1.37 -5.62 16.78
C GLY A 53 1.71 -4.14 17.00
N LEU A 54 1.17 -3.23 16.19
CA LEU A 54 1.38 -1.79 16.38
C LEU A 54 0.34 -1.17 17.31
N LEU A 55 0.81 -0.27 18.18
CA LEU A 55 -0.03 0.60 19.01
C LEU A 55 -0.21 1.97 18.34
N ALA A 56 -1.32 2.62 18.67
CA ALA A 56 -1.67 3.98 18.26
C ALA A 56 -0.62 5.04 18.65
N GLY A 57 -0.37 6.03 17.77
CA GLY A 57 0.27 7.33 18.10
C GLY A 57 1.49 7.77 17.25
N GLY A 58 1.70 9.06 16.95
CA GLY A 58 2.84 9.58 16.17
C GLY A 58 2.70 11.06 15.72
N ASP A 59 3.76 11.69 15.19
CA ASP A 59 3.88 13.16 15.12
C ASP A 59 3.00 13.93 14.13
N ARG A 60 2.77 13.45 12.90
CA ARG A 60 2.03 14.24 11.87
C ARG A 60 0.53 13.95 11.83
N TYR A 61 0.14 12.69 11.96
CA TYR A 61 -1.22 12.28 12.27
C TYR A 61 -1.11 11.13 13.27
N TYR A 62 -1.65 11.33 14.48
CA TYR A 62 -1.76 10.26 15.46
C TYR A 62 -2.74 9.21 14.91
N VAL A 63 -2.40 7.94 15.06
CA VAL A 63 -3.34 6.84 14.79
C VAL A 63 -4.32 6.76 15.95
N ASP A 64 -5.61 6.67 15.66
CA ASP A 64 -6.70 6.53 16.63
C ASP A 64 -7.25 5.10 16.67
N GLN A 65 -7.37 4.46 15.50
CA GLN A 65 -7.82 3.08 15.41
C GLN A 65 -7.09 2.35 14.29
N ILE A 66 -6.82 1.06 14.52
CA ILE A 66 -6.38 0.12 13.48
C ILE A 66 -7.45 -0.97 13.42
N VAL A 67 -7.91 -1.28 12.21
CA VAL A 67 -8.82 -2.39 11.95
C VAL A 67 -8.13 -3.33 10.97
N VAL A 68 -7.72 -4.49 11.48
CA VAL A 68 -7.15 -5.58 10.68
C VAL A 68 -8.30 -6.45 10.17
N HIS A 69 -8.20 -6.95 8.94
CA HIS A 69 -9.19 -7.90 8.42
C HIS A 69 -9.34 -9.10 9.36
N GLU A 70 -10.58 -9.47 9.69
CA GLU A 70 -10.87 -10.48 10.72
C GLU A 70 -10.33 -11.88 10.36
N GLU A 71 -10.25 -12.17 9.05
CA GLU A 71 -9.67 -13.39 8.51
C GLU A 71 -8.21 -13.23 8.05
N TYR A 72 -7.48 -12.22 8.52
CA TYR A 72 -6.06 -12.09 8.22
C TYR A 72 -5.28 -13.28 8.79
N ASP A 73 -4.51 -13.95 7.93
CA ASP A 73 -3.66 -15.07 8.29
C ASP A 73 -2.19 -14.71 8.05
N ASN A 74 -1.40 -14.61 9.12
CA ASN A 74 0.01 -14.22 9.04
C ASN A 74 0.94 -15.37 8.63
N VAL A 75 0.48 -16.62 8.66
CA VAL A 75 1.26 -17.79 8.22
C VAL A 75 1.17 -17.90 6.69
N PHE A 76 -0.04 -17.74 6.16
CA PHE A 76 -0.31 -17.88 4.73
C PHE A 76 -0.40 -16.55 3.98
N ILE A 77 -0.31 -15.41 4.68
CA ILE A 77 -0.46 -14.05 4.15
C ILE A 77 -1.77 -13.90 3.35
N ARG A 78 -2.86 -14.46 3.90
CA ARG A 78 -4.21 -14.34 3.34
C ARG A 78 -4.92 -13.15 3.96
N ASN A 79 -5.73 -12.46 3.16
CA ASN A 79 -6.51 -11.29 3.60
C ASN A 79 -5.62 -10.22 4.25
N ASP A 80 -4.45 -9.97 3.64
CA ASP A 80 -3.42 -9.05 4.12
C ASP A 80 -3.81 -7.58 3.89
N VAL A 81 -4.85 -7.14 4.58
CA VAL A 81 -5.41 -5.81 4.46
C VAL A 81 -5.81 -5.27 5.83
N SER A 82 -5.50 -3.99 6.07
CA SER A 82 -5.94 -3.26 7.24
C SER A 82 -6.25 -1.81 6.89
N VAL A 83 -7.09 -1.18 7.70
CA VAL A 83 -7.36 0.25 7.62
C VAL A 83 -6.95 0.94 8.92
N VAL A 84 -6.35 2.11 8.77
CA VAL A 84 -5.87 2.95 9.87
C VAL A 84 -6.70 4.21 9.90
N ARG A 85 -7.35 4.48 11.03
CA ARG A 85 -8.06 5.73 11.31
C ARG A 85 -7.11 6.74 11.94
N THR A 86 -7.01 7.93 11.39
CA THR A 86 -6.29 9.05 12.00
C THR A 86 -7.12 9.68 13.13
N ALA A 87 -6.46 10.22 14.15
CA ALA A 87 -7.09 10.92 15.27
C ALA A 87 -7.68 12.27 14.84
N THR A 88 -7.03 12.95 13.90
CA THR A 88 -7.47 14.20 13.29
C THR A 88 -7.77 13.99 11.81
N GLU A 89 -8.59 14.86 11.23
CA GLU A 89 -8.86 14.86 9.80
C GLU A 89 -7.60 15.17 9.00
N ILE A 90 -7.39 14.43 7.92
CA ILE A 90 -6.37 14.66 6.91
C ILE A 90 -6.76 15.89 6.11
N GLU A 91 -5.88 16.90 6.11
CA GLU A 91 -6.06 18.09 5.29
C GLU A 91 -5.72 17.80 3.82
N PHE A 92 -6.73 17.90 2.96
CA PHE A 92 -6.55 17.73 1.52
C PHE A 92 -5.96 18.97 0.86
N SER A 93 -5.10 18.73 -0.13
CA SER A 93 -4.41 19.77 -0.89
C SER A 93 -4.10 19.26 -2.30
N SER A 94 -3.47 20.07 -3.14
CA SER A 94 -3.00 19.60 -4.46
C SER A 94 -2.02 18.41 -4.39
N ARG A 95 -1.47 18.12 -3.21
CA ARG A 95 -0.49 17.05 -2.96
C ARG A 95 -1.03 15.89 -2.13
N VAL A 96 -2.20 16.07 -1.54
CA VAL A 96 -2.84 15.10 -0.65
C VAL A 96 -4.30 14.98 -1.06
N GLN A 97 -4.66 13.86 -1.67
CA GLN A 97 -6.01 13.58 -2.14
C GLN A 97 -6.31 12.09 -1.92
N PRO A 98 -7.56 11.72 -1.63
CA PRO A 98 -7.96 10.32 -1.56
C PRO A 98 -7.94 9.67 -2.95
N ILE A 99 -7.87 8.34 -2.98
CA ILE A 99 -8.19 7.54 -4.17
C ILE A 99 -9.53 6.83 -3.98
N SER A 100 -10.27 6.65 -5.08
CA SER A 100 -11.47 5.81 -5.10
C SER A 100 -11.12 4.33 -5.01
N LEU A 101 -11.93 3.56 -4.28
CA LEU A 101 -11.87 2.11 -4.30
C LEU A 101 -12.48 1.56 -5.60
N PRO A 102 -11.98 0.43 -6.10
CA PRO A 102 -12.58 -0.23 -7.27
C PRO A 102 -13.94 -0.86 -6.91
N GLU A 103 -14.87 -0.86 -7.86
CA GLU A 103 -16.17 -1.54 -7.73
C GLU A 103 -16.13 -3.00 -8.22
N HIS A 104 -15.09 -3.35 -8.98
CA HIS A 104 -14.91 -4.65 -9.60
C HIS A 104 -13.46 -5.12 -9.46
N ASN A 105 -13.26 -6.44 -9.51
CA ASN A 105 -11.93 -7.01 -9.52
C ASN A 105 -11.17 -6.60 -10.79
N THR A 106 -9.87 -6.35 -10.64
CA THR A 106 -8.98 -6.10 -11.75
C THR A 106 -8.87 -7.35 -12.62
N GLY A 107 -9.21 -7.25 -13.90
CA GLY A 107 -9.04 -8.32 -14.87
C GLY A 107 -7.57 -8.51 -15.26
N ALA A 108 -7.31 -9.49 -16.14
CA ALA A 108 -6.00 -9.66 -16.77
C ALA A 108 -5.66 -8.49 -17.71
N ASP A 109 -4.37 -8.26 -17.95
CA ASP A 109 -3.85 -7.26 -18.88
C ASP A 109 -4.22 -5.79 -18.57
N ALA A 110 -4.61 -5.50 -17.33
CA ALA A 110 -4.85 -4.15 -16.86
C ALA A 110 -3.52 -3.42 -16.60
N ASP A 111 -3.46 -2.16 -16.99
CA ASP A 111 -2.33 -1.28 -16.65
C ASP A 111 -2.34 -0.96 -15.16
N LEU A 112 -1.20 -1.18 -14.51
CA LEU A 112 -0.99 -0.95 -13.09
C LEU A 112 0.16 0.04 -12.88
N VAL A 113 0.08 0.83 -11.82
CA VAL A 113 1.16 1.71 -11.38
C VAL A 113 1.57 1.32 -9.97
N LEU A 114 2.85 1.01 -9.80
CA LEU A 114 3.47 0.78 -8.50
C LEU A 114 4.33 2.00 -8.12
N SER A 115 4.11 2.52 -6.92
CA SER A 115 4.88 3.63 -6.33
C SER A 115 5.25 3.33 -4.88
N GLY A 116 6.38 3.87 -4.42
CA GLY A 116 6.82 3.71 -3.04
C GLY A 116 8.22 4.26 -2.81
N TRP A 117 8.77 4.01 -1.61
CA TRP A 117 10.12 4.44 -1.22
C TRP A 117 11.18 3.33 -1.32
N GLY A 118 10.80 2.11 -1.70
CA GLY A 118 11.72 0.98 -1.89
C GLY A 118 12.61 1.15 -3.12
N ARG A 119 12.02 1.59 -4.24
CA ARG A 119 12.71 2.05 -5.45
C ARG A 119 12.22 3.45 -5.75
N THR A 120 13.11 4.40 -6.02
CA THR A 120 12.77 5.83 -6.07
C THR A 120 11.95 6.25 -7.31
N SER A 121 11.61 5.31 -8.19
CA SER A 121 10.83 5.55 -9.41
C SER A 121 9.51 4.75 -9.42
N MET A 122 8.49 5.31 -10.08
CA MET A 122 7.24 4.57 -10.38
C MET A 122 7.53 3.48 -11.41
N ILE A 123 6.86 2.35 -11.25
CA ILE A 123 6.96 1.21 -12.16
C ILE A 123 5.59 0.99 -12.78
N ASN A 124 5.54 0.98 -14.12
CA ASN A 124 4.36 0.55 -14.85
C ASN A 124 4.39 -0.98 -14.95
N LEU A 125 3.28 -1.60 -14.56
CA LEU A 125 3.12 -3.04 -14.53
C LEU A 125 1.85 -3.42 -15.30
N THR A 126 1.70 -4.71 -15.57
CA THR A 126 0.50 -5.27 -16.17
C THR A 126 -0.03 -6.37 -15.27
N SER A 127 -1.33 -6.39 -15.00
CA SER A 127 -1.95 -7.46 -14.21
C SER A 127 -1.86 -8.80 -14.94
N LEU A 128 -1.69 -9.87 -14.16
CA LEU A 128 -1.71 -11.25 -14.62
C LEU A 128 -2.98 -11.93 -14.12
N ASP A 129 -3.59 -12.74 -14.97
CA ASP A 129 -4.67 -13.63 -14.56
C ASP A 129 -4.27 -14.49 -13.34
N VAL A 130 -5.16 -14.58 -12.35
CA VAL A 130 -4.84 -15.22 -11.07
C VAL A 130 -4.63 -16.72 -11.21
N ASP A 131 -5.34 -17.39 -12.12
CA ASP A 131 -5.16 -18.83 -12.32
C ASP A 131 -3.81 -19.10 -12.98
N ARG A 132 -3.43 -18.29 -13.97
CA ARG A 132 -2.07 -18.33 -14.51
C ARG A 132 -1.00 -18.04 -13.46
N CYS A 133 -1.28 -17.15 -12.51
CA CYS A 133 -0.37 -16.86 -11.41
C CYS A 133 -0.19 -18.06 -10.47
N LYS A 134 -1.27 -18.76 -10.12
CA LYS A 134 -1.21 -20.00 -9.34
C LYS A 134 -0.35 -21.06 -10.01
N ASP A 135 -0.44 -21.20 -11.34
CA ASP A 135 0.38 -22.15 -12.10
C ASP A 135 1.88 -21.80 -12.01
N VAL A 136 2.22 -20.50 -12.15
CA VAL A 136 3.62 -20.03 -12.08
C VAL A 136 4.22 -20.25 -10.69
N TYR A 137 3.43 -20.03 -9.64
CA TYR A 137 3.87 -20.17 -8.24
C TYR A 137 3.61 -21.55 -7.64
N TYR A 138 3.11 -22.50 -8.43
CA TYR A 138 2.83 -23.86 -7.97
C TYR A 138 4.09 -24.52 -7.38
N GLY A 139 3.99 -24.95 -6.12
CA GLY A 139 5.12 -25.55 -5.39
C GLY A 139 6.15 -24.55 -4.86
N ILE A 140 5.98 -23.25 -5.07
CA ILE A 140 6.82 -22.18 -4.49
C ILE A 140 6.07 -21.53 -3.32
N ASN A 141 4.94 -20.89 -3.59
CA ASN A 141 4.08 -20.23 -2.60
C ASN A 141 2.61 -20.32 -3.05
N PRO A 142 1.66 -20.51 -2.14
CA PRO A 142 0.24 -20.50 -2.50
C PRO A 142 -0.20 -19.10 -2.94
N VAL A 143 -0.98 -19.03 -4.03
CA VAL A 143 -1.65 -17.82 -4.54
C VAL A 143 -3.15 -17.99 -4.38
N TYR A 144 -3.84 -16.94 -3.91
CA TYR A 144 -5.27 -16.96 -3.58
C TYR A 144 -6.07 -16.04 -4.49
N ASP A 145 -7.36 -16.33 -4.68
CA ASP A 145 -8.28 -15.52 -5.51
C ASP A 145 -8.45 -14.07 -5.01
N SER A 146 -8.13 -13.83 -3.74
CA SER A 146 -8.13 -12.50 -3.12
C SER A 146 -6.86 -11.68 -3.44
N GLN A 147 -5.98 -12.17 -4.31
CA GLN A 147 -4.71 -11.53 -4.67
C GLN A 147 -4.69 -11.13 -6.15
N ILE A 148 -4.03 -10.02 -6.45
CA ILE A 148 -3.74 -9.59 -7.82
C ILE A 148 -2.27 -9.84 -8.07
N CYS A 149 -1.98 -10.50 -9.18
CA CYS A 149 -0.62 -10.70 -9.66
C CYS A 149 -0.27 -9.68 -10.74
N SER A 150 1.00 -9.34 -10.84
CA SER A 150 1.51 -8.45 -11.88
C SER A 150 2.79 -9.01 -12.49
N LEU A 151 2.97 -8.81 -13.79
CA LEU A 151 4.23 -9.09 -14.45
C LEU A 151 5.23 -7.97 -14.12
N THR A 152 6.39 -8.35 -13.59
CA THR A 152 7.53 -7.45 -13.44
C THR A 152 8.69 -7.97 -14.30
N LYS A 153 9.56 -7.08 -14.79
CA LYS A 153 10.84 -7.53 -15.35
C LYS A 153 11.77 -7.94 -14.20
N SER A 154 12.76 -8.78 -14.50
CA SER A 154 13.80 -9.13 -13.53
C SER A 154 14.47 -7.86 -13.01
N GLY A 155 14.52 -7.70 -11.68
CA GLY A 155 15.01 -6.49 -11.03
C GLY A 155 14.01 -5.33 -11.00
N GLU A 156 12.73 -5.54 -11.32
CA GLU A 156 11.60 -4.63 -11.08
C GLU A 156 10.60 -5.29 -10.11
N GLY A 157 9.96 -4.49 -9.25
CA GLY A 157 8.94 -4.97 -8.31
C GLY A 157 8.98 -4.23 -6.97
N ALA A 158 8.13 -4.65 -6.03
CA ALA A 158 8.00 -4.00 -4.72
C ALA A 158 9.21 -4.22 -3.79
N CYS A 159 10.06 -5.21 -4.07
CA CYS A 159 11.14 -5.67 -3.18
C CYS A 159 12.54 -5.66 -3.82
N HIS A 160 12.76 -4.82 -4.84
CA HIS A 160 14.03 -4.70 -5.57
C HIS A 160 14.67 -3.32 -5.43
#